data_AF-A0A2S5LMG6-F1
#
_entry.id   AF-A0A2S5LMG6-F1
#
_cell.length_a   1.000
_cell.length_b   1.000
_cell.length_c   1.000
_cell.angle_alpha   90.00
_cell.angle_beta   90.00
_cell.angle_gamma   90.00
#
_symmetry.space_group_name_H-M   'P 1'
#
loop_
_entity.id
_entity.type
_entity.pdbx_description
1 polymer ?
#
loop_
_entity_poly.entity_id
_entity_poly.type
_entity_poly.pdbx_seq_one_letter_code
_entity_poly.pdbx_strand_id
1 'polypeptide(L)'
;MRYPQRIVCLTTEPTEVLYLLGEQDRIVGISGFTTRPAIARKEKPKIAAFTSAKIDKILALKPDLVIGFSNLQADIAASLIRAGVEVHIFNQRSIAQMLSMVATVGSLVGASDKAAKLIESLEAMIQQARDTASQLPAKPIVYFEEWNDPIICSIKWASELIEIAGGKDCFPELSQFHSAKDRTVQASQVIERQPDIIIGS
;
A
#
# COMPACT_ATOMS: atom_id res chain seq x y z
N MET A 1 -0.64 20.61 20.76
CA MET A 1 0.10 19.46 20.18
C MET A 1 0.95 19.97 19.04
N ARG A 2 2.22 19.52 18.93
CA ARG A 2 3.02 19.72 17.71
C ARG A 2 2.96 18.42 16.92
N TYR A 3 2.39 18.46 15.72
CA TYR A 3 2.38 17.34 14.78
C TYR A 3 3.77 17.20 14.11
N PRO A 4 4.13 16.00 13.61
CA PRO A 4 5.39 15.77 12.90
C PRO A 4 5.57 16.72 11.71
N GLN A 5 6.79 17.24 11.54
CA GLN A 5 7.18 18.20 10.49
C GLN A 5 8.28 17.67 9.57
N ARG A 6 8.94 16.56 9.94
CA ARG A 6 10.06 15.97 9.22
C ARG A 6 9.82 14.47 9.08
N ILE A 7 8.98 14.13 8.12
CA ILE A 7 8.51 12.77 7.91
C ILE A 7 9.36 12.07 6.86
N VAL A 8 9.82 10.87 7.16
CA VAL A 8 10.39 9.95 6.17
C VAL A 8 9.36 8.88 5.82
N CYS A 9 9.08 8.72 4.54
CA CYS A 9 8.16 7.70 4.02
C CYS A 9 8.96 6.55 3.39
N LEU A 10 8.92 5.36 4.00
CA LEU A 10 9.66 4.19 3.53
C LEU A 10 8.97 3.45 2.38
N THR A 11 7.73 3.83 2.05
CA THR A 11 6.95 3.29 0.93
C THR A 11 6.15 4.39 0.21
N THR A 12 5.52 4.01 -0.91
CA THR A 12 4.78 4.94 -1.78
C THR A 12 3.50 5.46 -1.14
N GLU A 13 2.76 4.59 -0.46
CA GLU A 13 1.41 4.86 0.06
C GLU A 13 1.37 6.05 1.03
N PRO A 14 2.19 6.13 2.10
CA PRO A 14 2.20 7.30 2.97
C PRO A 14 2.68 8.57 2.25
N THR A 15 3.55 8.43 1.23
CA THR A 15 3.92 9.57 0.40
C THR A 15 2.70 10.09 -0.34
N GLU A 16 2.00 9.23 -1.08
CA GLU A 16 0.83 9.61 -1.88
C GLU A 16 -0.28 10.23 -1.02
N VAL A 17 -0.58 9.64 0.14
CA VAL A 17 -1.57 10.19 1.07
C VAL A 17 -1.17 11.60 1.52
N LEU A 18 0.06 11.83 1.96
CA LEU A 18 0.49 13.16 2.39
C LEU A 18 0.39 14.22 1.28
N TYR A 19 0.64 13.85 0.01
CA TYR A 19 0.39 14.75 -1.12
C TYR A 19 -1.10 15.02 -1.33
N LEU A 20 -1.95 14.00 -1.26
CA LEU A 20 -3.41 14.17 -1.42
C LEU A 20 -4.01 15.02 -0.29
N LEU A 21 -3.41 15.02 0.90
CA LEU A 21 -3.78 15.89 2.02
C LEU A 21 -3.18 17.29 1.94
N GLY A 22 -2.28 17.57 0.97
CA GLY A 22 -1.57 18.84 0.88
C GLY A 22 -0.53 19.06 1.99
N GLU A 23 0.03 17.98 2.54
CA GLU A 23 0.99 17.97 3.66
C GLU A 23 2.39 17.51 3.22
N GLN A 24 2.66 17.46 1.91
CA GLN A 24 3.92 16.97 1.32
C GLN A 24 5.18 17.74 1.74
N ASP A 25 5.05 18.97 2.22
CA ASP A 25 6.19 19.81 2.65
C ASP A 25 6.88 19.24 3.89
N ARG A 26 6.16 18.40 4.64
CA ARG A 26 6.70 17.68 5.80
C ARG A 26 7.63 16.53 5.41
N ILE A 27 7.57 16.08 4.16
CA ILE A 27 8.32 14.90 3.71
C ILE A 27 9.77 15.29 3.44
N VAL A 28 10.69 14.71 4.21
CA VAL A 28 12.14 14.95 4.09
C VAL A 28 12.88 13.80 3.39
N GLY A 29 12.22 12.66 3.17
CA GLY A 29 12.79 11.54 2.43
C GLY A 29 11.76 10.49 2.05
N ILE A 30 11.98 9.84 0.92
CA ILE A 30 11.06 8.84 0.34
C ILE A 30 11.77 7.53 -0.01
N SER A 31 10.97 6.51 -0.27
CA SER A 31 11.41 5.26 -0.89
C SER A 31 11.88 5.47 -2.33
N GLY A 32 12.87 4.68 -2.75
CA GLY A 32 13.27 4.56 -4.15
C GLY A 32 12.19 3.95 -5.04
N PHE A 33 11.16 3.32 -4.46
CA PHE A 33 10.01 2.75 -5.18
C PHE A 33 8.84 3.73 -5.33
N THR A 34 8.91 4.91 -4.71
CA THR A 34 7.89 5.94 -4.85
C THR A 34 7.85 6.47 -6.28
N THR A 35 6.75 6.18 -6.97
CA THR A 35 6.45 6.66 -8.34
C THR A 35 5.22 7.56 -8.38
N ARG A 36 4.40 7.56 -7.33
CA ARG A 36 3.18 8.36 -7.20
C ARG A 36 3.22 9.28 -5.96
N PRO A 37 2.85 10.56 -6.11
CA PRO A 37 2.76 11.27 -7.38
C PRO A 37 4.16 11.43 -8.02
N ALA A 38 4.23 11.52 -9.35
CA ALA A 38 5.52 11.58 -10.07
C ALA A 38 6.43 12.75 -9.62
N ILE A 39 5.82 13.84 -9.13
CA ILE A 39 6.54 14.99 -8.59
C ILE A 39 7.37 14.62 -7.35
N ALA A 40 6.88 13.73 -6.48
CA ALA A 40 7.56 13.35 -5.24
C ALA A 40 8.96 12.78 -5.49
N ARG A 41 9.09 11.97 -6.54
CA ARG A 41 10.37 11.38 -6.95
C ARG A 41 11.38 12.43 -7.44
N LYS A 42 10.89 13.53 -8.01
CA LYS A 42 11.69 14.64 -8.53
C LYS A 42 12.19 15.53 -7.40
N GLU A 43 11.34 15.86 -6.43
CA GLU A 43 11.66 16.86 -5.40
C GLU A 43 12.24 16.27 -4.10
N LYS A 44 11.95 15.01 -3.75
CA LYS A 44 12.39 14.43 -2.48
C LYS A 44 13.62 13.51 -2.65
N PRO A 45 14.51 13.43 -1.64
CA PRO A 45 15.64 12.51 -1.66
C PRO A 45 15.16 11.05 -1.46
N LYS A 46 15.74 10.13 -2.22
CA LYS A 46 15.45 8.68 -2.13
C LYS A 46 16.42 8.06 -1.14
N ILE A 47 15.93 7.57 0.00
CA ILE A 47 16.80 7.14 1.12
C ILE A 47 16.67 5.67 1.52
N ALA A 48 15.68 4.97 0.97
CA ALA A 48 15.41 3.56 1.28
C ALA A 48 15.01 2.79 0.02
N ALA A 49 15.34 1.51 -0.02
CA ALA A 49 14.65 0.51 -0.82
C ALA A 49 13.56 -0.15 0.07
N PHE A 50 12.80 -1.10 -0.49
CA PHE A 50 11.67 -1.69 0.23
C PHE A 50 12.11 -2.55 1.43
N THR A 51 13.11 -3.41 1.25
CA THR A 51 13.64 -4.32 2.29
C THR A 51 14.99 -3.89 2.86
N SER A 52 15.56 -2.77 2.39
CA SER A 52 16.82 -2.25 2.92
C SER A 52 16.78 -0.73 3.01
N ALA A 53 17.24 -0.21 4.14
CA ALA A 53 17.31 1.22 4.39
C ALA A 53 18.70 1.60 4.89
N LYS A 54 19.20 2.75 4.44
CA LYS A 54 20.47 3.31 4.95
C LYS A 54 20.15 4.14 6.19
N ILE A 55 20.18 3.51 7.37
CA ILE A 55 19.77 4.13 8.64
C ILE A 55 20.48 5.47 8.85
N ASP A 56 21.81 5.54 8.65
CA ASP A 56 22.57 6.79 8.80
C ASP A 56 22.05 7.92 7.89
N LYS A 57 21.62 7.60 6.68
CA LYS A 57 21.03 8.59 5.76
C LYS A 57 19.67 9.06 6.23
N ILE A 58 18.87 8.17 6.83
CA ILE A 58 17.59 8.54 7.44
C ILE A 58 17.86 9.47 8.62
N LEU A 59 18.77 9.11 9.52
CA LEU A 59 19.12 9.93 10.70
C LEU A 59 19.69 11.30 10.31
N ALA A 60 20.47 11.38 9.24
CA ALA A 60 21.00 12.65 8.72
C ALA A 60 19.89 13.63 8.29
N LEU A 61 18.71 13.12 7.91
CA LEU A 61 17.54 13.95 7.62
C LEU A 61 16.83 14.46 8.89
N LYS A 62 17.26 14.04 10.09
CA LYS A 62 16.66 14.42 11.37
C LYS A 62 15.12 14.29 11.36
N PRO A 63 14.57 13.11 11.01
CA PRO A 63 13.13 12.93 11.01
C PRO A 63 12.58 12.98 12.44
N ASP A 64 11.37 13.51 12.58
CA ASP A 64 10.59 13.39 13.81
C ASP A 64 9.54 12.27 13.72
N LEU A 65 9.28 11.73 12.52
CA LEU A 65 8.49 10.52 12.30
C LEU A 65 8.99 9.75 11.08
N VAL A 66 9.02 8.43 11.18
CA VAL A 66 9.19 7.53 10.03
C VAL A 66 7.92 6.71 9.84
N ILE A 67 7.36 6.72 8.63
CA ILE A 67 6.19 5.94 8.27
C ILE A 67 6.60 4.86 7.26
N GLY A 68 6.23 3.61 7.54
CA GLY A 68 6.57 2.48 6.68
C GLY A 68 5.47 1.43 6.55
N PHE A 69 5.78 0.43 5.74
CA PHE A 69 4.97 -0.75 5.43
C PHE A 69 5.93 -1.79 4.83
N SER A 70 5.97 -3.05 5.24
CA SER A 70 5.05 -3.87 6.00
C SER A 70 5.81 -4.62 7.11
N ASN A 71 5.36 -5.82 7.52
CA ASN A 71 6.16 -6.75 8.32
C ASN A 71 7.58 -7.00 7.75
N LEU A 72 7.78 -6.84 6.44
CA LEU A 72 9.10 -6.95 5.81
C LEU A 72 10.07 -5.81 6.20
N GLN A 73 9.56 -4.72 6.79
CA GLN A 73 10.34 -3.61 7.31
C GLN A 73 10.53 -3.67 8.84
N ALA A 74 10.19 -4.78 9.49
CA ALA A 74 10.27 -4.91 10.96
C ALA A 74 11.69 -4.63 11.50
N ASP A 75 12.74 -5.16 10.86
CA ASP A 75 14.13 -4.95 11.29
C ASP A 75 14.60 -3.50 11.07
N ILE A 76 14.13 -2.85 10.00
CA ILE A 76 14.37 -1.44 9.72
C ILE A 76 13.71 -0.60 10.82
N ALA A 77 12.44 -0.87 11.13
CA ALA A 77 11.70 -0.19 12.18
C ALA A 77 12.37 -0.36 13.55
N ALA A 78 12.75 -1.59 13.92
CA ALA A 78 13.44 -1.87 15.17
C ALA A 78 14.77 -1.10 15.28
N SER A 79 15.51 -0.98 14.17
CA SER A 79 16.77 -0.23 14.14
C SER A 79 16.57 1.28 14.30
N LEU A 80 15.54 1.84 13.68
CA LEU A 80 15.16 3.26 13.84
C LEU A 80 14.68 3.58 15.27
N ILE A 81 13.87 2.69 15.85
CA ILE A 81 13.40 2.81 17.24
C ILE A 81 14.59 2.78 18.21
N ARG A 82 15.55 1.85 18.02
CA ARG A 82 16.79 1.82 18.82
C ARG A 82 17.63 3.09 18.68
N ALA A 83 17.54 3.76 17.54
CA ALA A 83 18.19 5.05 17.31
C ALA A 83 17.39 6.25 17.86
N GLY A 84 16.25 6.02 18.52
CA GLY A 84 15.45 7.06 19.16
C GLY A 84 14.47 7.78 18.23
N VAL A 85 14.18 7.22 17.05
CA VAL A 85 13.24 7.81 16.08
C VAL A 85 11.83 7.24 16.32
N GLU A 86 10.81 8.09 16.28
CA GLU A 86 9.41 7.65 16.29
C GLU A 86 9.08 6.96 14.95
N VAL A 87 8.49 5.76 15.02
CA VAL A 87 8.18 4.96 13.84
C VAL A 87 6.73 4.48 13.89
N HIS A 88 6.02 4.64 12.79
CA HIS A 88 4.72 4.02 12.57
C HIS A 88 4.81 3.06 11.38
N ILE A 89 4.57 1.76 11.62
CA ILE A 89 4.53 0.74 10.58
C ILE A 89 3.10 0.29 10.37
N PHE A 90 2.61 0.48 9.15
CA PHE A 90 1.35 -0.10 8.72
C PHE A 90 1.53 -1.54 8.22
N ASN A 91 0.44 -2.30 8.23
CA ASN A 91 0.43 -3.66 7.71
C ASN A 91 -0.92 -4.03 7.07
N GLN A 92 -1.54 -3.08 6.36
CA GLN A 92 -2.81 -3.23 5.67
C GLN A 92 -2.75 -4.29 4.56
N ARG A 93 -3.82 -5.06 4.40
CA ARG A 93 -3.99 -6.11 3.39
C ARG A 93 -5.33 -6.02 2.68
N SER A 94 -6.30 -5.30 3.21
CA SER A 94 -7.60 -5.02 2.57
C SER A 94 -7.79 -3.54 2.24
N ILE A 95 -8.74 -3.25 1.36
CA ILE A 95 -9.18 -1.90 1.01
C ILE A 95 -9.66 -1.15 2.26
N ALA A 96 -10.46 -1.79 3.12
CA ALA A 96 -10.90 -1.18 4.37
C ALA A 96 -9.72 -0.77 5.26
N GLN A 97 -8.67 -1.59 5.35
CA GLN A 97 -7.46 -1.26 6.10
C GLN A 97 -6.64 -0.16 5.41
N MET A 98 -6.66 -0.05 4.08
CA MET A 98 -6.05 1.07 3.36
C MET A 98 -6.78 2.38 3.67
N LEU A 99 -8.12 2.39 3.72
CA LEU A 99 -8.88 3.57 4.15
C LEU A 99 -8.57 3.95 5.60
N SER A 100 -8.46 2.97 6.51
CA SER A 100 -7.99 3.21 7.88
C SER A 100 -6.57 3.76 7.95
N MET A 101 -5.68 3.35 7.03
CA MET A 101 -4.34 3.92 6.91
C MET A 101 -4.41 5.41 6.54
N VAL A 102 -5.25 5.79 5.57
CA VAL A 102 -5.49 7.21 5.21
C VAL A 102 -5.96 8.01 6.43
N ALA A 103 -6.94 7.50 7.18
CA ALA A 103 -7.45 8.15 8.39
C ALA A 103 -6.35 8.32 9.46
N THR A 104 -5.52 7.29 9.64
CA THR A 104 -4.41 7.29 10.60
C THR A 104 -3.36 8.32 10.22
N VAL A 105 -2.92 8.34 8.95
CA VAL A 105 -1.95 9.32 8.45
C VAL A 105 -2.48 10.73 8.62
N GLY A 106 -3.75 10.99 8.26
CA GLY A 106 -4.40 12.28 8.48
C GLY A 106 -4.35 12.72 9.94
N SER A 107 -4.64 11.80 10.86
CA SER A 107 -4.63 12.09 12.30
C SER A 107 -3.21 12.35 12.83
N LEU A 108 -2.21 11.60 12.35
CA LEU A 108 -0.81 11.80 12.73
C LEU A 108 -0.29 13.20 12.35
N VAL A 109 -0.80 13.81 11.28
CA VAL A 109 -0.36 15.14 10.82
C VAL A 109 -1.31 16.29 11.16
N GLY A 110 -2.44 16.00 11.83
CA GLY A 110 -3.45 17.00 12.19
C GLY A 110 -4.36 17.42 11.02
N ALA A 111 -4.52 16.55 10.03
CA ALA A 111 -5.32 16.76 8.83
C ALA A 111 -6.52 15.80 8.74
N SER A 112 -7.13 15.44 9.87
CA SER A 112 -8.23 14.47 9.95
C SER A 112 -9.42 14.84 9.05
N ASP A 113 -9.80 16.12 8.98
CA ASP A 113 -10.91 16.58 8.12
C ASP A 113 -10.62 16.39 6.63
N LYS A 114 -9.37 16.63 6.20
CA LYS A 114 -8.93 16.38 4.82
C LYS A 114 -8.92 14.88 4.51
N ALA A 115 -8.47 14.07 5.47
CA ALA A 115 -8.45 12.62 5.33
C ALA A 115 -9.86 12.03 5.25
N ALA A 116 -10.81 12.54 6.05
CA ALA A 116 -12.21 12.14 5.97
C ALA A 116 -12.80 12.41 4.57
N LYS A 117 -12.59 13.62 4.02
CA LYS A 117 -13.03 13.95 2.66
C LYS A 117 -12.38 13.08 1.58
N LEU A 118 -11.09 12.77 1.75
CA LEU A 118 -10.39 11.86 0.83
C LEU A 118 -11.00 10.45 0.89
N ILE A 119 -11.28 9.93 2.08
CA ILE A 119 -11.91 8.62 2.27
C ILE A 119 -13.31 8.60 1.63
N GLU A 120 -14.13 9.61 1.87
CA GLU A 120 -15.46 9.74 1.23
C GLU A 120 -15.35 9.68 -0.30
N SER A 121 -14.38 10.37 -0.88
CA SER A 121 -14.15 10.33 -2.34
C SER A 121 -13.70 8.97 -2.85
N LEU A 122 -12.86 8.26 -2.09
CA LEU A 122 -12.38 6.92 -2.43
C LEU A 122 -13.52 5.89 -2.34
N GLU A 123 -14.33 5.97 -1.30
CA GLU A 123 -15.53 5.14 -1.12
C GLU A 123 -16.55 5.37 -2.23
N ALA A 124 -16.78 6.63 -2.62
CA ALA A 124 -17.65 6.95 -3.74
C ALA A 124 -17.14 6.34 -5.07
N MET A 125 -15.83 6.41 -5.33
CA MET A 125 -15.23 5.77 -6.52
C MET A 125 -15.38 4.25 -6.49
N ILE A 126 -15.18 3.62 -5.33
CA ILE A 126 -15.37 2.17 -5.16
C ILE A 126 -16.84 1.81 -5.42
N GLN A 127 -17.79 2.58 -4.88
CA GLN A 127 -19.21 2.32 -5.08
C GLN A 127 -19.60 2.47 -6.55
N GLN A 128 -19.11 3.52 -7.22
CA GLN A 128 -19.34 3.71 -8.66
C GLN A 128 -18.81 2.53 -9.49
N ALA A 129 -17.64 2.00 -9.13
CA ALA A 129 -17.09 0.81 -9.78
C ALA A 129 -17.99 -0.42 -9.58
N ARG A 130 -18.50 -0.63 -8.36
CA ARG A 130 -19.47 -1.71 -8.06
C ARG A 130 -20.76 -1.57 -8.86
N ASP A 131 -21.33 -0.37 -8.92
CA ASP A 131 -22.57 -0.09 -9.65
C ASP A 131 -22.40 -0.33 -11.16
N THR A 132 -21.23 0.04 -11.70
CA THR A 132 -20.88 -0.24 -13.09
C THR A 132 -20.73 -1.74 -13.33
N ALA A 133 -20.01 -2.43 -12.44
CA ALA A 133 -19.76 -3.86 -12.53
C ALA A 133 -21.05 -4.70 -12.39
N SER A 134 -22.06 -4.24 -11.64
CA SER A 134 -23.32 -4.96 -11.48
C SER A 134 -24.14 -5.07 -12.77
N GLN A 135 -23.85 -4.22 -13.76
CA GLN A 135 -24.49 -4.24 -15.08
C GLN A 135 -23.80 -5.18 -16.07
N LEU A 136 -22.66 -5.78 -15.68
CA LEU A 136 -21.93 -6.69 -16.56
C LEU A 136 -22.70 -8.01 -16.75
N PRO A 137 -22.75 -8.53 -17.98
CA PRO A 137 -23.53 -9.75 -18.29
C PRO A 137 -22.89 -11.02 -17.73
N ALA A 138 -21.61 -10.97 -17.35
CA ALA A 138 -20.86 -12.11 -16.85
C ALA A 138 -19.82 -11.67 -15.80
N LYS A 139 -19.39 -12.63 -14.98
CA LYS A 139 -18.35 -12.44 -13.96
C LYS A 139 -17.14 -13.31 -14.31
N PRO A 140 -16.13 -12.76 -15.02
CA PRO A 140 -14.97 -13.54 -15.43
C PRO A 140 -14.15 -14.01 -14.23
N ILE A 141 -13.54 -15.18 -14.34
CA ILE A 141 -12.52 -15.67 -13.41
C ILE A 141 -11.22 -14.93 -13.73
N VAL A 142 -10.69 -14.20 -12.75
CA VAL A 142 -9.49 -13.37 -12.90
C VAL A 142 -8.38 -13.93 -12.04
N TYR A 143 -7.26 -14.28 -12.68
CA TYR A 143 -6.02 -14.60 -12.00
C TYR A 143 -5.14 -13.35 -11.92
N PHE A 144 -4.80 -12.93 -10.70
CA PHE A 144 -3.82 -11.88 -10.46
C PHE A 144 -2.51 -12.50 -9.96
N GLU A 145 -1.45 -12.31 -10.75
CA GLU A 145 -0.08 -12.71 -10.42
C GLU A 145 0.62 -11.54 -9.73
N GLU A 146 0.70 -11.60 -8.41
CA GLU A 146 1.42 -10.59 -7.60
C GLU A 146 2.94 -10.69 -7.83
N TRP A 147 3.44 -11.91 -8.10
CA TRP A 147 4.85 -12.16 -8.31
C TRP A 147 5.06 -13.43 -9.15
N ASN A 148 6.14 -13.45 -9.92
CA ASN A 148 6.40 -14.49 -10.93
C ASN A 148 7.30 -15.64 -10.44
N ASP A 149 8.25 -15.40 -9.52
CA ASP A 149 9.16 -16.44 -9.01
C ASP A 149 9.45 -16.33 -7.50
N PRO A 150 8.88 -17.20 -6.65
CA PRO A 150 7.87 -18.20 -7.00
C PRO A 150 6.53 -17.52 -7.39
N ILE A 151 5.67 -18.22 -8.12
CA ILE A 151 4.36 -17.70 -8.52
C ILE A 151 3.50 -17.44 -7.28
N ILE A 152 3.11 -16.18 -7.06
CA ILE A 152 2.27 -15.75 -5.94
C ILE A 152 0.95 -15.18 -6.49
N CYS A 153 -0.17 -15.76 -6.07
CA CYS A 153 -1.50 -15.30 -6.47
C CYS A 153 -1.98 -14.08 -5.67
N SER A 154 -3.20 -13.62 -5.94
CA SER A 154 -3.87 -12.47 -5.32
C SER A 154 -3.67 -12.37 -3.80
N ILE A 155 -3.33 -11.17 -3.33
CA ILE A 155 -3.48 -10.75 -1.93
C ILE A 155 -4.89 -10.18 -1.72
N LYS A 156 -5.35 -10.08 -0.47
CA LYS A 156 -6.73 -9.66 -0.14
C LYS A 156 -7.20 -8.39 -0.86
N TRP A 157 -6.43 -7.30 -0.88
CA TRP A 157 -6.86 -6.07 -1.57
C TRP A 157 -7.01 -6.26 -3.08
N ALA A 158 -6.17 -7.10 -3.71
CA ALA A 158 -6.25 -7.39 -5.14
C ALA A 158 -7.50 -8.23 -5.43
N SER A 159 -7.76 -9.23 -4.59
CA SER A 159 -9.00 -10.03 -4.62
C SER A 159 -10.25 -9.14 -4.48
N GLU A 160 -10.26 -8.23 -3.50
CA GLU A 160 -11.36 -7.28 -3.30
C GLU A 160 -11.56 -6.35 -4.52
N LEU A 161 -10.48 -5.89 -5.17
CA LEU A 161 -10.57 -5.09 -6.39
C LEU A 161 -11.13 -5.88 -7.58
N ILE A 162 -10.74 -7.15 -7.74
CA ILE A 162 -11.33 -8.06 -8.75
C ILE A 162 -12.84 -8.16 -8.54
N GLU A 163 -13.28 -8.38 -7.30
CA GLU A 163 -14.69 -8.50 -6.97
C GLU A 163 -15.45 -7.18 -7.15
N ILE A 164 -14.85 -6.04 -6.78
CA ILE A 164 -15.40 -4.69 -7.04
C ILE A 164 -15.62 -4.48 -8.53
N ALA A 165 -14.68 -4.91 -9.37
CA ALA A 165 -14.75 -4.81 -10.82
C ALA A 165 -15.70 -5.84 -11.48
N GLY A 166 -16.36 -6.70 -10.70
CA GLY A 166 -17.32 -7.70 -11.18
C GLY A 166 -16.71 -9.04 -11.57
N GLY A 167 -15.42 -9.24 -11.33
CA GLY A 167 -14.76 -10.53 -11.51
C GLY A 167 -14.97 -11.47 -10.33
N LYS A 168 -14.45 -12.69 -10.48
CA LYS A 168 -14.21 -13.66 -9.41
C LYS A 168 -12.72 -13.89 -9.31
N ASP A 169 -12.13 -13.72 -8.13
CA ASP A 169 -10.74 -14.11 -7.93
C ASP A 169 -10.56 -15.61 -8.22
N CYS A 170 -9.42 -15.97 -8.79
CA CYS A 170 -9.07 -17.34 -9.16
C CYS A 170 -8.74 -18.20 -7.91
N PHE A 171 -8.20 -17.56 -6.86
CA PHE A 171 -7.81 -18.18 -5.60
C PHE A 171 -8.30 -17.39 -4.36
N PRO A 172 -9.62 -17.14 -4.22
CA PRO A 172 -10.16 -16.30 -3.15
C PRO A 172 -9.86 -16.86 -1.76
N GLU A 173 -9.73 -18.18 -1.62
CA GLU A 173 -9.37 -18.86 -0.38
C GLU A 173 -7.95 -18.54 0.08
N LEU A 174 -7.03 -18.29 -0.85
CA LEU A 174 -5.63 -17.97 -0.53
C LEU A 174 -5.45 -16.49 -0.22
N SER A 175 -6.29 -15.62 -0.80
CA SER A 175 -6.21 -14.17 -0.60
C SER A 175 -6.26 -13.72 0.86
N GLN A 176 -6.86 -14.53 1.76
CA GLN A 176 -6.98 -14.24 3.18
C GLN A 176 -5.64 -14.33 3.94
N PHE A 177 -4.64 -15.04 3.38
CA PHE A 177 -3.33 -15.15 4.02
C PHE A 177 -2.51 -13.89 3.81
N HIS A 178 -1.94 -13.33 4.88
CA HIS A 178 -1.16 -12.10 4.79
C HIS A 178 0.24 -12.30 4.20
N SER A 179 0.74 -13.54 4.18
CA SER A 179 2.11 -13.89 3.81
C SER A 179 2.14 -14.42 2.37
N ALA A 180 3.16 -14.04 1.61
CA ALA A 180 3.33 -14.47 0.23
C ALA A 180 3.48 -16.00 0.11
N LYS A 181 4.20 -16.64 1.05
CA LYS A 181 4.46 -18.09 1.04
C LYS A 181 3.18 -18.93 1.09
N ASP A 182 2.15 -18.43 1.79
CA ASP A 182 0.88 -19.13 2.00
C ASP A 182 -0.10 -18.86 0.82
N ARG A 183 0.36 -18.09 -0.18
CA ARG A 183 -0.33 -17.75 -1.43
C ARG A 183 0.45 -18.18 -2.67
N THR A 184 1.52 -18.94 -2.47
CA THR A 184 2.30 -19.50 -3.56
C THR A 184 1.52 -20.63 -4.22
N VAL A 185 1.45 -20.61 -5.55
CA VAL A 185 0.76 -21.62 -6.36
C VAL A 185 1.70 -22.14 -7.45
N GLN A 186 1.35 -23.28 -8.05
CA GLN A 186 2.03 -23.84 -9.21
C GLN A 186 1.31 -23.47 -10.49
N ALA A 187 2.04 -23.39 -11.61
CA ALA A 187 1.46 -23.11 -12.93
C ALA A 187 0.35 -24.12 -13.30
N SER A 188 0.47 -25.39 -12.92
CA SER A 188 -0.58 -26.39 -13.13
C SER A 188 -1.88 -26.05 -12.40
N GLN A 189 -1.81 -25.53 -11.18
CA GLN A 189 -2.98 -25.09 -10.42
C GLN A 189 -3.67 -23.89 -11.10
N VAL A 190 -2.89 -22.97 -11.69
CA VAL A 190 -3.46 -21.85 -12.46
C VAL A 190 -4.15 -22.36 -13.73
N ILE A 191 -3.52 -23.29 -14.46
CA ILE A 191 -4.09 -23.90 -15.68
C ILE A 191 -5.40 -24.65 -15.36
N GLU A 192 -5.43 -25.42 -14.27
CA GLU A 192 -6.62 -26.16 -13.81
C GLU A 192 -7.80 -25.25 -13.48
N ARG A 193 -7.54 -24.02 -13.02
CA ARG A 193 -8.58 -23.03 -12.70
C ARG A 193 -9.16 -22.34 -13.92
N GLN A 194 -8.53 -22.46 -15.09
CA GLN A 194 -8.98 -21.88 -16.37
C GLN A 194 -9.42 -20.41 -16.26
N PRO A 195 -8.55 -19.47 -15.81
CA PRO A 195 -8.92 -18.07 -15.69
C PRO A 195 -9.27 -17.49 -17.07
N ASP A 196 -10.32 -16.69 -17.12
CA ASP A 196 -10.73 -15.93 -18.32
C ASP A 196 -9.76 -14.76 -18.57
N ILE A 197 -9.19 -14.19 -17.50
CA ILE A 197 -8.30 -13.03 -17.54
C ILE A 197 -7.09 -13.30 -16.63
N ILE A 198 -5.90 -12.97 -17.11
CA ILE A 198 -4.65 -12.96 -16.33
C ILE A 198 -4.11 -11.54 -16.25
N ILE A 199 -3.79 -11.07 -15.05
CA ILE A 199 -3.20 -9.76 -14.77
C ILE A 199 -1.90 -9.98 -14.00
N GLY A 200 -0.78 -9.41 -14.46
CA GLY A 200 0.50 -9.43 -13.75
C GLY A 200 0.88 -8.06 -13.19
N SER A 201 1.53 -8.05 -12.02
CA SER A 201 2.05 -6.83 -11.36
C SER A 201 3.50 -6.49 -11.72
#